data_AF-R4KHK2-F1
#
_entry.id   AF-R4KHK2-F1
#
_cell.length_a   1.000
_cell.length_b   1.000
_cell.length_c   1.000
_cell.angle_alpha   90.00
_cell.angle_beta   90.00
_cell.angle_gamma   90.00
#
_symmetry.space_group_name_H-M   'P 1'
#
loop_
_entity.id
_entity.type
_entity.pdbx_description
1 polymer ?
#
loop_
_entity_poly.entity_id
_entity_poly.type
_entity_poly.pdbx_seq_one_letter_code
_entity_poly.pdbx_strand_id
1 'polypeptide(L)'
;MIQVGTVWTYIFAPNVDNKVAGKWIYEGNADLFRQLCPKLNKLADNGAINMAKFANKNPRHDPCPYIKNSVLCVYTHKPRDKKIRLIIKNELDLWSETYKTEEQTNQEWRPGGILFEQYAHYWKNKRGFL
;
A
#
# COMPACT_ATOMS: atom_id res chain seq x y z
N MET A 1 -5.21 -5.41 -13.61
CA MET A 1 -5.98 -4.77 -12.52
C MET A 1 -6.76 -5.87 -11.83
N ILE A 2 -6.60 -6.06 -10.52
CA ILE A 2 -7.32 -7.10 -9.78
C ILE A 2 -8.26 -6.40 -8.81
N GLN A 3 -9.56 -6.60 -8.99
CA GLN A 3 -10.56 -6.16 -8.03
C GLN A 3 -10.50 -7.10 -6.82
N VAL A 4 -10.12 -6.59 -5.65
CA VAL A 4 -10.18 -7.32 -4.38
C VAL A 4 -11.29 -6.67 -3.54
N GLY A 5 -12.50 -7.23 -3.63
CA GLY A 5 -13.70 -6.70 -2.95
C GLY A 5 -14.26 -5.42 -3.60
N THR A 6 -14.82 -4.52 -2.78
CA THR A 6 -15.38 -3.22 -3.22
C THR A 6 -14.32 -2.11 -3.32
N VAL A 7 -13.05 -2.42 -3.04
CA VAL A 7 -11.91 -1.51 -3.11
C VAL A 7 -11.12 -1.77 -4.38
N TRP A 8 -10.97 -0.75 -5.21
CA TRP A 8 -10.08 -0.81 -6.36
C TRP A 8 -8.63 -0.75 -5.87
N THR A 9 -7.97 -1.91 -5.85
CA THR A 9 -6.53 -2.02 -5.60
C THR A 9 -5.83 -2.27 -6.91
N TYR A 10 -4.87 -1.42 -7.25
CA TYR A 10 -3.97 -1.69 -8.37
C TYR A 10 -2.80 -2.50 -7.84
N ILE A 11 -2.52 -3.63 -8.47
CA ILE A 11 -1.39 -4.51 -8.15
C ILE A 11 -0.52 -4.59 -9.40
N PHE A 12 0.78 -4.39 -9.20
CA PHE A 12 1.83 -4.41 -10.22
C PHE A 12 2.80 -5.52 -9.84
N ALA A 13 2.78 -6.68 -10.50
CA ALA A 13 3.67 -7.80 -10.16
C ALA A 13 3.91 -8.69 -11.39
N PRO A 14 5.18 -8.95 -11.78
CA PRO A 14 5.51 -9.80 -12.93
C PRO A 14 5.45 -11.30 -12.58
N ASN A 15 5.61 -11.67 -11.30
CA ASN A 15 5.51 -13.05 -10.79
C ASN A 15 4.90 -13.04 -9.37
N VAL A 16 3.90 -13.89 -9.12
CA VAL A 16 3.10 -13.90 -7.88
C VAL A 16 3.75 -14.79 -6.79
N ASP A 17 5.08 -14.91 -6.76
CA ASP A 17 5.75 -15.56 -5.62
C ASP A 17 5.70 -14.60 -4.42
N ASN A 18 4.66 -14.77 -3.60
CA ASN A 18 4.20 -13.84 -2.58
C ASN A 18 5.10 -13.76 -1.32
N LYS A 19 6.31 -14.31 -1.35
CA LYS A 19 7.25 -14.23 -0.22
C LYS A 19 7.87 -12.84 -0.13
N VAL A 20 7.19 -11.91 0.54
CA VAL A 20 7.70 -10.55 0.77
C VAL A 20 8.20 -10.38 2.22
N ALA A 21 9.28 -9.64 2.41
CA ALA A 21 9.80 -9.30 3.75
C ALA A 21 9.09 -8.08 4.35
N GLY A 22 8.54 -7.23 3.48
CA GLY A 22 7.83 -6.02 3.87
C GLY A 22 7.70 -5.07 2.69
N LYS A 23 7.50 -3.79 3.01
CA LYS A 23 7.13 -2.77 2.03
C LYS A 23 7.59 -1.38 2.46
N TRP A 24 8.07 -0.61 1.47
CA TRP A 24 8.17 0.84 1.56
C TRP A 24 6.77 1.44 1.36
N ILE A 25 6.43 2.44 2.17
CA ILE A 25 5.10 3.04 2.24
C ILE A 25 5.19 4.51 1.81
N TYR A 26 4.48 4.88 0.76
CA TYR A 26 4.43 6.24 0.23
C TYR A 26 3.02 6.78 0.34
N GLU A 27 2.86 7.96 0.93
CA GLU A 27 1.56 8.63 1.04
C GLU A 27 1.39 9.66 -0.06
N GLY A 28 0.19 9.75 -0.62
CA GLY A 28 -0.14 10.68 -1.68
C GLY A 28 -1.63 10.67 -2.02
N ASN A 29 -2.02 11.43 -3.04
CA ASN A 29 -3.39 11.35 -3.56
C ASN A 29 -3.55 10.21 -4.58
N ALA A 30 -4.79 9.74 -4.79
CA ALA A 30 -5.07 8.63 -5.69
C ALA A 30 -4.78 8.98 -7.17
N ASP A 31 -4.98 10.25 -7.55
CA ASP A 31 -4.76 10.73 -8.93
C ASP A 31 -3.28 10.64 -9.32
N LEU A 32 -2.38 11.03 -8.42
CA LEU A 32 -0.93 10.93 -8.57
C LEU A 32 -0.53 9.48 -8.81
N PHE A 33 -0.99 8.55 -7.98
CA PHE A 33 -0.65 7.13 -8.17
C PHE A 33 -1.23 6.55 -9.47
N ARG A 34 -2.41 7.02 -9.89
CA ARG A 34 -2.97 6.68 -11.21
C ARG A 34 -2.09 7.16 -12.36
N GLN A 35 -1.55 8.38 -12.27
CA GLN A 35 -0.61 8.90 -13.26
C GLN A 35 0.73 8.14 -13.28
N LEU A 36 1.17 7.62 -12.13
CA LEU A 36 2.39 6.81 -12.01
C LEU A 36 2.21 5.35 -12.45
N CYS A 37 0.97 4.87 -12.65
CA CYS A 37 0.68 3.48 -13.04
C CYS A 37 1.50 2.97 -14.24
N PRO A 38 1.63 3.69 -15.37
CA PRO A 38 2.40 3.19 -16.51
C PRO A 38 3.88 2.98 -16.19
N LYS A 39 4.47 3.86 -15.38
CA LYS A 39 5.86 3.73 -14.92
C LYS A 39 6.00 2.54 -13.95
N LEU A 40 5.07 2.40 -13.01
CA LEU A 40 5.04 1.27 -12.07
C LEU A 40 4.89 -0.09 -12.78
N ASN A 41 4.02 -0.17 -13.80
CA ASN A 41 3.91 -1.36 -14.65
C ASN A 41 5.25 -1.69 -15.31
N LYS A 42 5.88 -0.70 -15.96
CA LYS A 42 7.18 -0.90 -16.62
C LYS A 42 8.27 -1.40 -15.66
N LEU A 43 8.30 -0.87 -14.44
CA LEU A 43 9.23 -1.30 -13.39
C LEU A 43 8.93 -2.71 -12.88
N ALA A 44 7.67 -3.11 -12.85
CA ALA A 44 7.30 -4.48 -12.50
C ALA A 44 7.65 -5.43 -13.64
N ASP A 45 7.26 -5.11 -14.88
CA ASP A 45 7.44 -5.96 -16.06
C ASP A 45 8.93 -6.23 -16.36
N ASN A 46 9.82 -5.28 -16.11
CA ASN A 46 11.26 -5.46 -16.29
C ASN A 46 11.97 -6.08 -15.06
N GLY A 47 11.23 -6.40 -13.99
CA GLY A 47 11.78 -6.96 -12.75
C GLY A 47 12.58 -5.98 -11.89
N ALA A 48 12.49 -4.67 -12.15
CA ALA A 48 13.14 -3.65 -11.30
C ALA A 48 12.48 -3.55 -9.92
N ILE A 49 11.18 -3.82 -9.83
CA ILE A 49 10.43 -4.01 -8.59
C ILE A 49 9.67 -5.33 -8.62
N ASN A 50 9.52 -5.97 -7.45
CA ASN A 50 8.81 -7.25 -7.37
C ASN A 50 7.31 -7.05 -7.38
N MET A 51 6.82 -6.18 -6.50
CA MET A 51 5.41 -5.87 -6.43
C MET A 51 5.20 -4.46 -5.92
N ALA A 52 4.22 -3.77 -6.48
CA ALA A 52 3.65 -2.57 -5.88
C ALA A 52 2.13 -2.70 -5.80
N LYS A 53 1.53 -1.98 -4.84
CA LYS A 53 0.08 -1.80 -4.82
C LYS A 53 -0.32 -0.44 -4.28
N PHE A 54 -1.42 0.11 -4.78
CA PHE A 54 -2.09 1.22 -4.10
C PHE A 54 -3.61 1.04 -4.10
N ALA A 55 -4.25 1.56 -3.06
CA ALA A 55 -5.71 1.63 -2.98
C ALA A 55 -6.18 2.95 -3.60
N ASN A 56 -7.09 2.88 -4.58
CA ASN A 56 -7.61 4.05 -5.29
C ASN A 56 -8.60 4.90 -4.48
N LYS A 57 -8.87 4.52 -3.23
CA LYS A 57 -9.80 5.17 -2.27
C LYS A 57 -11.09 5.67 -2.91
N ASN A 58 -12.08 4.78 -3.01
CA ASN A 58 -13.44 5.18 -3.36
C ASN A 58 -14.21 5.54 -2.08
N PRO A 59 -14.66 6.78 -1.87
CA PRO A 59 -15.35 7.18 -0.63
C PRO A 59 -16.57 6.33 -0.27
N ARG A 60 -17.25 5.73 -1.25
CA ARG A 60 -18.43 4.87 -1.01
C ARG A 60 -18.08 3.47 -0.49
N HIS A 61 -16.83 3.03 -0.70
CA HIS A 61 -16.44 1.64 -0.50
C HIS A 61 -15.06 1.46 0.14
N ASP A 62 -14.41 2.55 0.56
CA ASP A 62 -13.14 2.50 1.28
C ASP A 62 -13.36 1.91 2.68
N PRO A 63 -12.74 0.76 3.03
CA PRO A 63 -12.85 0.16 4.35
C PRO A 63 -12.10 0.97 5.42
N CYS A 64 -11.20 1.86 5.00
CA CYS A 64 -10.37 2.71 5.84
C CYS A 64 -10.55 4.20 5.49
N PRO A 65 -11.79 4.73 5.49
CA PRO A 65 -12.08 6.09 5.01
C PRO A 65 -11.52 7.18 5.95
N TYR A 66 -11.08 6.81 7.15
CA TYR A 66 -10.38 7.68 8.10
C TYR A 66 -8.92 7.95 7.71
N ILE A 67 -8.33 7.10 6.87
CA ILE A 67 -7.02 7.38 6.29
C ILE A 67 -7.28 8.42 5.19
N LYS A 68 -6.66 9.61 5.29
CA LYS A 68 -6.92 10.71 4.34
C LYS A 68 -6.19 10.52 3.01
N ASN A 69 -4.94 10.09 3.06
CA ASN A 69 -4.09 9.92 1.89
C ASN A 69 -4.20 8.50 1.33
N SER A 70 -4.17 8.34 0.02
CA SER A 70 -3.90 7.03 -0.58
C SER A 70 -2.49 6.60 -0.22
N VAL A 71 -2.25 5.29 -0.23
CA VAL A 71 -0.96 4.70 0.10
C VAL A 71 -0.50 3.81 -1.04
N LEU A 72 0.69 4.08 -1.55
CA LEU A 72 1.43 3.18 -2.43
C LEU A 72 2.40 2.36 -1.57
N CYS A 73 2.27 1.05 -1.65
CA CYS A 73 3.16 0.09 -1.01
C CYS A 73 4.04 -0.54 -2.08
N VAL A 74 5.36 -0.44 -1.94
CA VAL A 74 6.33 -1.12 -2.82
C VAL A 74 7.04 -2.21 -2.01
N TYR A 75 6.85 -3.45 -2.41
CA TYR A 75 7.27 -4.64 -1.67
C TYR A 75 8.71 -5.04 -1.98
N THR A 76 9.38 -5.59 -0.98
CA THR A 76 10.76 -6.07 -1.09
C THR A 76 10.89 -7.50 -0.55
N HIS A 77 11.78 -8.30 -1.14
CA HIS A 77 12.14 -9.63 -0.60
C HIS A 77 13.18 -9.54 0.52
N LYS A 78 13.96 -8.46 0.56
CA LYS A 78 14.92 -8.16 1.62
C LYS A 78 14.42 -6.98 2.46
N PRO A 79 14.51 -7.03 3.80
CA PRO A 79 14.16 -5.90 4.65
C PRO A 79 14.90 -4.63 4.25
N ARG A 80 14.16 -3.53 4.10
CA ARG A 80 14.72 -2.19 3.82
C ARG A 80 15.67 -2.15 2.62
N ASP A 81 15.34 -2.86 1.54
CA ASP A 81 16.15 -2.85 0.33
C ASP A 81 16.29 -1.43 -0.22
N LYS A 82 17.50 -0.86 -0.07
CA LYS A 82 17.83 0.51 -0.49
C LYS A 82 17.79 0.66 -2.00
N LYS A 83 18.06 -0.41 -2.77
CA LYS A 83 18.04 -0.36 -4.23
C LYS A 83 16.64 -0.04 -4.73
N ILE A 84 15.63 -0.73 -4.19
CA ILE A 84 14.23 -0.49 -4.53
C ILE A 84 13.83 0.95 -4.19
N ARG A 85 14.23 1.43 -3.01
CA ARG A 85 13.94 2.80 -2.60
C ARG A 85 14.56 3.85 -3.53
N LEU A 86 15.79 3.64 -4.00
CA LEU A 86 16.47 4.51 -4.95
C LEU A 86 15.84 4.45 -6.35
N ILE A 87 15.40 3.28 -6.81
CA ILE A 87 14.66 3.13 -8.07
C ILE A 87 13.39 3.96 -8.02
N ILE A 88 12.60 3.84 -6.94
CA ILE A 88 11.37 4.60 -6.77
C ILE A 88 11.64 6.11 -6.72
N LYS A 89 12.72 6.55 -6.07
CA LYS A 89 13.15 7.95 -6.09
C LYS A 89 13.44 8.43 -7.51
N ASN A 90 14.27 7.72 -8.25
CA ASN A 90 14.76 8.18 -9.54
C ASN A 90 13.69 8.13 -10.64
N GLU A 91 12.81 7.12 -10.61
CA GLU A 91 11.84 6.87 -11.69
C GLU A 91 10.50 7.58 -11.45
N LEU A 92 10.09 7.70 -10.18
CA LEU A 92 8.78 8.19 -9.79
C LEU A 92 8.83 9.50 -9.00
N ASP A 93 10.02 10.01 -8.66
CA ASP A 93 10.22 11.18 -7.79
C ASP A 93 9.53 11.04 -6.42
N LEU A 94 9.53 9.81 -5.88
CA LEU A 94 8.93 9.49 -4.60
C LEU A 94 9.99 9.09 -3.57
N TRP A 95 9.88 9.62 -2.36
CA TRP A 95 10.75 9.27 -1.23
C TRP A 95 9.94 8.92 0.01
N SER A 96 10.42 7.97 0.79
CA SER A 96 9.83 7.59 2.07
C SER A 96 10.86 7.01 3.01
N GLU A 97 10.86 7.44 4.26
CA GLU A 97 11.60 6.78 5.36
C GLU A 97 10.81 5.61 5.96
N THR A 98 9.53 5.48 5.61
CA THR A 98 8.62 4.53 6.23
C THR A 98 8.73 3.17 5.55
N TYR A 99 9.30 2.22 6.28
CA TYR A 99 9.31 0.80 5.93
C TYR A 99 8.56 0.00 6.98
N LYS A 100 7.72 -0.94 6.54
CA LYS A 100 6.97 -1.84 7.42
C LYS A 100 7.19 -3.29 7.02
N THR A 101 7.55 -4.14 7.99
CA THR A 101 7.65 -5.60 7.76
C THR A 101 6.26 -6.22 7.67
N GLU A 102 6.16 -7.44 7.11
CA GLU A 102 4.90 -8.18 7.15
C GLU A 102 4.51 -8.54 8.58
N GLU A 103 5.47 -8.91 9.43
CA GLU A 103 5.24 -9.19 10.84
C GLU A 103 4.64 -7.99 11.57
N GLN A 104 5.23 -6.80 11.39
CA GLN A 104 4.71 -5.56 11.98
C GLN A 104 3.31 -5.25 11.44
N THR A 105 3.09 -5.41 10.13
CA THR A 105 1.74 -5.22 9.54
C THR A 105 0.74 -6.16 10.20
N ASN A 106 1.08 -7.43 10.38
CA ASN A 106 0.20 -8.42 11.00
C ASN A 106 -0.08 -8.11 12.47
N GLN A 107 0.90 -7.64 13.24
CA GLN A 107 0.72 -7.24 14.63
C GLN A 107 -0.22 -6.02 14.76
N GLU A 108 -0.04 -5.01 13.92
CA GLU A 108 -0.84 -3.78 13.99
C GLU A 108 -2.31 -3.98 13.61
N TRP A 109 -2.64 -5.01 12.82
CA TRP A 109 -4.00 -5.35 12.41
C TRP A 109 -4.70 -6.40 13.29
N ARG A 110 -4.00 -6.98 14.28
CA ARG A 110 -4.61 -7.85 15.30
C ARG A 110 -5.34 -7.02 16.36
N PRO A 111 -6.31 -7.59 17.10
CA PRO A 111 -6.92 -6.93 18.25
C PRO A 111 -5.86 -6.36 19.22
N GLY A 112 -6.03 -5.11 19.66
CA GLY A 112 -5.03 -4.37 20.44
C GLY A 112 -3.92 -3.70 19.62
N GLY A 113 -3.83 -3.98 18.31
CA GLY A 113 -2.90 -3.32 17.39
C GLY A 113 -3.40 -1.95 16.95
N ILE A 114 -2.48 -1.01 16.70
CA ILE A 114 -2.82 0.39 16.44
C ILE A 114 -3.78 0.59 15.25
N LEU A 115 -3.61 -0.16 14.15
CA LEU A 115 -4.47 -0.02 12.97
C LEU A 115 -5.84 -0.65 13.20
N PHE A 116 -5.89 -1.77 13.94
CA PHE A 116 -7.14 -2.38 14.35
C PHE A 116 -7.95 -1.46 15.26
N GLU A 117 -7.33 -0.85 16.27
CA GLU A 117 -8.03 0.04 17.20
C GLU A 117 -8.55 1.30 16.49
N GLN A 118 -7.78 1.87 15.56
CA GLN A 118 -8.25 2.99 14.73
C GLN A 118 -9.46 2.58 13.87
N TYR A 119 -9.39 1.41 13.23
CA TYR A 119 -10.48 0.85 12.45
C TYR A 119 -11.74 0.67 13.32
N ALA A 120 -11.61 -0.01 14.46
CA ALA A 120 -12.71 -0.30 15.38
C ALA A 120 -13.33 0.99 15.93
N HIS A 121 -12.49 1.96 16.35
CA HIS A 121 -12.93 3.25 16.86
C HIS A 121 -13.73 4.03 15.82
N TYR A 122 -13.25 4.11 14.58
CA TYR A 122 -13.95 4.81 13.50
C TYR A 122 -15.35 4.21 13.26
N TRP A 123 -15.43 2.89 13.14
CA TRP A 123 -16.71 2.23 12.87
C TRP A 123 -17.66 2.24 14.06
N LYS A 124 -17.15 2.22 15.30
CA LYS A 124 -17.94 2.42 16.52
C LYS A 124 -18.60 3.79 16.52
N ASN A 125 -17.84 4.86 16.22
CA ASN A 125 -18.36 6.23 16.23
C ASN A 125 -19.29 6.51 15.05
N LYS A 126 -18.99 5.99 13.85
CA LYS A 126 -19.85 6.16 12.66
C LYS A 126 -21.20 5.45 12.80
N ARG A 127 -21.25 4.36 13.56
CA ARG A 127 -22.49 3.63 13.86
C ARG A 127 -23.33 4.27 14.97
N GLY A 128 -22.86 5.34 15.61
CA GLY A 128 -23.58 6.15 16.61
C GLY A 128 -24.68 5.41 17.37
N PHE A 129 -24.37 4.83 18.53
CA PHE A 129 -25.33 4.08 19.37
C PHE A 129 -25.99 2.88 18.65
N LEU A 130 -25.59 1.67 19.03
CA LEU A 130 -26.58 0.59 19.11
C LEU A 130 -27.42 0.83 20.36
#